data_AF-A0A7V9RUD8-F1
#
_entry.id   AF-A0A7V9RUD8-F1
#
_cell.length_a   1.000
_cell.length_b   1.000
_cell.length_c   1.000
_cell.angle_alpha   90.00
_cell.angle_beta   90.00
_cell.angle_gamma   90.00
#
_symmetry.space_group_name_H-M   'P 1'
#
loop_
_entity.id
_entity.type
_entity.pdbx_description
1 polymer ?
#
loop_
_entity_poly.entity_id
_entity_poly.type
_entity_poly.pdbx_seq_one_letter_code
_entity_poly.pdbx_strand_id
1 'polypeptide(L)'
;MKKIIVDTNIIFSCLLNSQGTIGDLIFNSHNIFDFYSNQYMRFEIRKHWNKLKKISKLTDLELETTYDKMLTKLTFINEELIPQSDWEKAETLVADIDLDDADFVADKIFERKPVDW
;
A
#
# COMPACT_ATOMS: atom_id res chain seq x y z
N MET A 1 3.70 2.32 18.27
CA MET A 1 3.58 1.27 17.24
C MET A 1 4.54 1.63 16.10
N LYS A 2 5.06 0.65 15.37
CA LYS A 2 6.04 0.91 14.31
C LYS A 2 5.29 1.12 12.99
N LYS A 3 5.56 2.24 12.32
CA LYS A 3 4.92 2.61 11.05
C LYS A 3 5.56 1.86 9.88
N ILE A 4 4.74 1.26 9.03
CA ILE A 4 5.15 0.51 7.85
C ILE A 4 4.41 1.06 6.64
N ILE A 5 5.15 1.48 5.61
CA ILE A 5 4.57 1.78 4.31
C ILE A 5 4.53 0.48 3.51
N VAL A 6 3.40 0.20 2.90
CA VAL A 6 3.08 -1.03 2.20
C VAL A 6 2.84 -0.70 0.73
N ASP A 7 3.59 -1.35 -0.15
CA ASP A 7 3.43 -1.20 -1.59
C ASP A 7 2.19 -1.96 -2.12
N THR A 8 1.76 -1.63 -3.34
CA THR A 8 0.64 -2.33 -3.99
C THR A 8 0.90 -3.83 -4.16
N ASN A 9 2.14 -4.28 -4.33
CA ASN A 9 2.48 -5.70 -4.53
C ASN A 9 2.30 -6.54 -3.25
N ILE A 10 2.55 -5.98 -2.07
CA ILE A 10 2.26 -6.58 -0.78
C ILE A 10 0.74 -6.65 -0.59
N ILE A 11 0.02 -5.60 -0.99
CA ILE A 11 -1.45 -5.59 -0.98
C ILE A 11 -2.01 -6.67 -1.93
N PHE A 12 -1.49 -6.79 -3.16
CA PHE A 12 -1.84 -7.86 -4.09
C PHE A 12 -1.60 -9.24 -3.47
N SER A 13 -0.43 -9.44 -2.86
CA SER A 13 -0.07 -10.72 -2.23
C SER A 13 -1.03 -11.09 -1.10
N CYS A 14 -1.48 -10.11 -0.30
CA CYS A 14 -2.48 -10.29 0.73
C CYS A 14 -3.86 -10.68 0.15
N LEU A 15 -4.31 -10.01 -0.92
CA LEU A 15 -5.60 -10.32 -1.56
C LEU A 15 -5.60 -11.68 -2.27
N LEU A 16 -4.44 -12.13 -2.77
CA LEU A 16 -4.27 -13.45 -3.38
C LEU A 16 -4.26 -14.58 -2.36
N ASN A 17 -3.73 -14.34 -1.16
CA ASN A 17 -3.70 -15.32 -0.08
C ASN A 17 -3.81 -14.64 1.30
N SER A 18 -5.05 -14.35 1.72
CA SER A 18 -5.34 -13.63 2.97
C SER A 18 -5.06 -14.44 4.24
N GLN A 19 -4.84 -15.75 4.13
CA GLN A 19 -4.45 -16.63 5.24
C GLN A 19 -2.94 -16.91 5.27
N GLY A 20 -2.19 -16.41 4.27
CA GLY A 20 -0.73 -16.51 4.24
C GLY A 20 -0.07 -15.54 5.20
N THR A 21 1.26 -15.60 5.30
CA THR A 21 2.06 -14.77 6.21
C THR A 21 1.81 -13.27 6.04
N ILE A 22 1.65 -12.78 4.81
CA ILE A 22 1.36 -11.37 4.54
C ILE A 22 -0.05 -11.00 5.00
N GLY A 23 -1.03 -11.87 4.75
CA GLY A 23 -2.40 -11.65 5.23
C GLY A 23 -2.48 -11.62 6.74
N ASP A 24 -1.85 -12.59 7.42
CA ASP A 24 -1.76 -12.63 8.87
C ASP A 24 -1.09 -11.36 9.43
N LEU A 25 0.01 -10.93 8.82
CA LEU A 25 0.67 -9.67 9.17
C LEU A 25 -0.29 -8.48 9.08
N ILE A 26 -0.98 -8.29 7.96
CA ILE A 26 -1.86 -7.11 7.78
C ILE A 26 -3.08 -7.16 8.71
N PHE A 27 -3.70 -8.34 8.88
CA PHE A 27 -4.97 -8.43 9.61
C PHE A 27 -4.81 -8.56 11.12
N ASN A 28 -3.72 -9.16 11.61
CA ASN A 28 -3.59 -9.59 13.00
C ASN A 28 -2.47 -8.88 13.79
N SER A 29 -1.73 -7.95 13.20
CA SER A 29 -0.60 -7.25 13.87
C SER A 29 -0.87 -5.78 14.24
N HIS A 30 -2.14 -5.37 14.27
CA HIS A 30 -2.56 -3.97 14.48
C HIS A 30 -2.13 -3.35 15.84
N ASN A 31 -1.68 -4.15 16.79
CA ASN A 31 -1.16 -3.70 18.09
C ASN A 31 0.37 -3.49 18.06
N ILE A 32 1.03 -3.87 16.97
CA ILE A 32 2.48 -3.80 16.79
C ILE A 32 2.80 -2.79 15.69
N PHE A 33 2.06 -2.83 14.58
CA PHE A 33 2.31 -2.05 13.38
C PHE A 33 1.12 -1.19 12.96
N ASP A 34 1.43 0.00 12.46
CA ASP A 34 0.49 0.86 11.74
C ASP A 34 0.87 0.83 10.26
N PHE A 35 -0.08 0.44 9.40
CA PHE A 35 0.17 0.28 7.96
C PHE A 35 -0.30 1.49 7.18
N TYR A 36 0.56 1.96 6.26
CA TYR A 36 0.33 3.10 5.41
C TYR A 36 0.50 2.74 3.94
N SER A 37 -0.22 3.42 3.05
CA SER A 37 -0.08 3.29 1.60
C SER A 37 -0.46 4.62 0.92
N ASN A 38 -0.04 4.78 -0.33
CA ASN A 38 -0.47 5.88 -1.19
C ASN A 38 -1.89 5.65 -1.73
N GLN A 39 -2.52 6.68 -2.31
CA GLN A 39 -3.86 6.57 -2.89
C GLN A 39 -3.84 5.81 -4.21
N TYR A 40 -2.73 5.91 -4.96
CA TYR A 40 -2.51 5.23 -6.23
C TYR A 40 -2.73 3.71 -6.14
N MET A 41 -2.38 3.09 -5.01
CA MET A 41 -2.64 1.67 -4.71
C MET A 41 -4.08 1.24 -5.06
N ARG A 42 -5.07 2.06 -4.71
CA ARG A 42 -6.49 1.75 -4.97
C ARG A 42 -6.78 1.64 -6.46
N PHE A 43 -6.19 2.55 -7.25
CA PHE A 43 -6.33 2.54 -8.70
C PHE A 43 -5.70 1.28 -9.30
N GLU A 44 -4.49 0.91 -8.87
CA GLU A 44 -3.81 -0.29 -9.35
C GLU A 44 -4.57 -1.58 -9.03
N ILE A 45 -5.06 -1.73 -7.79
CA ILE A 45 -5.86 -2.89 -7.41
C ILE A 45 -7.09 -3.04 -8.32
N ARG A 46 -7.79 -1.93 -8.62
CA ARG A 46 -8.97 -1.97 -9.51
C ARG A 46 -8.60 -2.25 -10.95
N LYS A 47 -7.52 -1.66 -11.47
CA LYS A 47 -6.96 -1.95 -12.80
C LYS A 47 -6.65 -3.44 -12.98
N HIS A 48 -6.19 -4.10 -11.92
CA HIS A 48 -5.81 -5.51 -11.93
C HIS A 48 -6.85 -6.46 -11.31
N TRP A 49 -8.08 -5.99 -11.06
CA TRP A 49 -9.13 -6.76 -10.36
C TRP A 49 -9.45 -8.12 -10.99
N ASN A 50 -9.61 -8.14 -12.32
CA ASN A 50 -9.90 -9.38 -13.05
C ASN A 50 -8.76 -10.41 -12.94
N LYS A 51 -7.50 -9.94 -12.88
CA LYS A 51 -6.32 -10.79 -12.68
C LYS A 51 -6.30 -11.35 -11.26
N LEU A 52 -6.56 -10.51 -10.26
CA LEU A 52 -6.67 -10.91 -8.86
C LEU A 52 -7.70 -12.04 -8.69
N LYS A 53 -8.92 -11.83 -9.18
CA LYS A 53 -10.01 -12.81 -9.13
C LYS A 53 -9.62 -14.15 -9.76
N LYS A 54 -9.00 -14.11 -10.95
CA LYS A 54 -8.59 -15.32 -11.67
C LYS A 54 -7.55 -16.14 -10.88
N ILE A 55 -6.61 -15.48 -10.21
CA ILE A 55 -5.52 -16.14 -9.50
C ILE A 55 -5.95 -16.59 -8.10
N SER A 56 -6.68 -15.74 -7.36
CA SER A 56 -7.15 -16.06 -6.01
C SER A 56 -8.24 -17.14 -6.01
N LYS A 57 -8.94 -17.33 -7.14
CA LYS A 57 -10.09 -18.22 -7.30
C LYS A 57 -11.28 -17.86 -6.39
N LEU A 58 -11.30 -16.63 -5.89
CA LEU A 58 -12.40 -16.08 -5.11
C LEU A 58 -13.54 -15.61 -6.03
N THR A 59 -14.76 -15.62 -5.50
CA THR A 59 -15.88 -14.89 -6.09
C THR A 59 -15.67 -13.38 -5.99
N ASP A 60 -16.39 -12.58 -6.80
CA ASP A 60 -16.32 -11.12 -6.70
C ASP A 60 -16.65 -10.64 -5.28
N LEU A 61 -17.68 -11.23 -4.67
CA LEU A 61 -18.13 -10.84 -3.33
C LEU A 61 -17.06 -11.14 -2.27
N GLU A 62 -16.41 -12.30 -2.35
CA GLU A 62 -15.33 -12.66 -1.41
C GLU A 62 -14.10 -11.77 -1.58
N LEU A 63 -13.72 -11.48 -2.82
CA LEU A 63 -12.59 -10.59 -3.11
C LEU A 63 -12.88 -9.16 -2.67
N GLU A 64 -14.08 -8.64 -2.94
CA GLU A 64 -14.55 -7.32 -2.49
C GLU A 64 -14.55 -7.24 -0.96
N THR A 65 -15.13 -8.25 -0.30
CA THR A 65 -15.16 -8.31 1.18
C THR A 65 -13.75 -8.31 1.78
N THR A 66 -12.81 -9.03 1.15
CA THR A 66 -11.41 -9.08 1.61
C THR A 66 -10.72 -7.73 1.40
N TYR A 67 -10.94 -7.10 0.25
CA TYR A 67 -10.43 -5.77 -0.07
C TYR A 67 -10.96 -4.72 0.91
N ASP A 68 -12.27 -4.68 1.17
CA ASP A 68 -12.86 -3.74 2.13
C ASP A 68 -12.29 -3.92 3.54
N LYS A 69 -12.19 -5.17 4.01
CA LYS A 69 -11.55 -5.47 5.31
C LYS A 69 -10.12 -4.98 5.36
N MET A 70 -9.35 -5.16 4.29
CA MET A 70 -7.97 -4.70 4.21
C MET A 70 -7.90 -3.17 4.30
N LEU A 71 -8.78 -2.44 3.60
CA LEU A 71 -8.80 -0.98 3.65
C LEU A 71 -8.99 -0.46 5.07
N THR A 72 -9.72 -1.18 5.93
CA THR A 72 -9.86 -0.80 7.36
C THR A 72 -8.57 -0.92 8.17
N LYS A 73 -7.55 -1.59 7.64
CA LYS A 73 -6.24 -1.77 8.28
C LYS A 73 -5.17 -0.80 7.79
N LEU A 74 -5.48 -0.02 6.73
CA LEU A 74 -4.53 0.88 6.10
C LEU A 74 -4.92 2.33 6.35
N THR A 75 -3.92 3.16 6.63
CA THR A 75 -4.03 4.62 6.59
C THR A 75 -3.45 5.13 5.29
N PHE A 76 -4.17 6.01 4.60
CA PHE A 76 -3.71 6.53 3.30
C PHE A 76 -3.01 7.86 3.47
N ILE A 77 -1.80 7.96 2.91
CA ILE A 77 -1.07 9.22 2.87
C ILE A 77 -1.73 10.12 1.82
N ASN A 78 -1.96 11.38 2.17
CA ASN A 78 -2.41 12.37 1.19
C ASN A 78 -1.19 12.90 0.45
N GLU A 79 -0.99 12.43 -0.77
CA GLU A 79 0.11 12.80 -1.67
C GLU A 79 0.18 14.33 -1.92
N GLU A 80 -0.95 15.03 -1.87
CA GLU A 80 -1.01 16.50 -2.01
C GLU A 80 -0.29 17.24 -0.86
N LEU A 81 -0.07 16.57 0.28
CA LEU A 81 0.67 17.14 1.41
C LEU A 81 2.17 16.93 1.30
N ILE A 82 2.63 16.09 0.37
CA ILE A 82 4.05 15.80 0.18
C ILE A 82 4.69 16.99 -0.55
N PRO A 83 5.71 17.64 0.05
CA PRO A 83 6.41 18.74 -0.60
C PRO A 83 7.03 18.31 -1.93
N GLN A 84 6.99 19.19 -2.93
CA GLN A 84 7.63 18.95 -4.23
C GLN A 84 9.11 18.56 -4.11
N SER A 85 9.84 19.10 -3.12
CA SER A 85 11.24 18.73 -2.89
C SER A 85 11.44 17.29 -2.43
N ASP A 86 10.44 16.68 -1.78
CA ASP A 86 10.48 15.26 -1.42
C ASP A 86 10.19 14.39 -2.65
N TRP A 87 9.28 14.84 -3.54
CA TRP A 87 9.03 14.22 -4.84
C TRP A 87 10.27 14.21 -5.74
N GLU A 88 10.89 15.36 -5.96
CA GLU A 88 12.11 15.48 -6.76
C GLU A 88 13.23 14.57 -6.23
N LYS A 89 13.35 14.48 -4.90
CA LYS A 89 14.30 13.58 -4.26
C LYS A 89 13.96 12.11 -4.49
N ALA A 90 12.69 11.74 -4.40
CA ALA A 90 12.24 10.38 -4.64
C ALA A 90 12.49 9.95 -6.08
N GLU A 91 12.07 10.77 -7.05
CA GLU A 91 12.30 10.55 -8.49
C GLU A 91 13.79 10.38 -8.79
N THR A 92 14.66 11.24 -8.22
CA THR A 92 16.11 11.13 -8.39
C THR A 92 16.65 9.79 -7.86
N LEU A 93 16.09 9.26 -6.78
CA LEU A 93 16.54 7.99 -6.19
C LEU A 93 16.13 6.77 -7.02
N VAL A 94 15.01 6.84 -7.74
CA VAL A 94 14.44 5.71 -8.50
C VAL A 94 14.64 5.81 -10.01
N ALA A 95 15.21 6.91 -10.50
CA ALA A 95 15.35 7.21 -11.94
C ALA A 95 15.99 6.08 -12.76
N ASP A 96 16.96 5.35 -12.18
CA ASP A 96 17.67 4.24 -12.85
C ASP A 96 17.07 2.85 -12.53
N ILE A 97 15.95 2.78 -11.81
CA ILE A 97 15.32 1.54 -11.33
C ILE A 97 13.90 1.42 -11.89
N ASP A 98 12.96 2.20 -11.36
CA ASP A 98 11.56 2.26 -11.78
C ASP A 98 10.96 3.59 -11.34
N LEU A 99 10.58 4.44 -12.29
CA LEU A 99 9.99 5.75 -11.97
C LEU A 99 8.62 5.61 -11.30
N ASP A 100 7.90 4.51 -11.52
CA ASP A 100 6.59 4.26 -10.91
C ASP A 100 6.72 3.99 -9.39
N ASP A 101 7.92 3.67 -8.88
CA ASP A 101 8.20 3.50 -7.45
C ASP A 101 8.43 4.83 -6.71
N ALA A 102 8.47 5.96 -7.42
CA ALA A 102 8.73 7.27 -6.84
C ALA A 102 7.73 7.61 -5.71
N ASP A 103 6.46 7.25 -5.87
CA ASP A 103 5.39 7.52 -4.91
C ASP A 103 5.68 6.94 -3.52
N PHE A 104 6.09 5.66 -3.47
CA PHE A 104 6.38 4.98 -2.20
C PHE A 104 7.65 5.51 -1.53
N VAL A 105 8.64 5.95 -2.33
CA VAL A 105 9.86 6.58 -1.82
C VAL A 105 9.56 7.97 -1.28
N ALA A 106 8.74 8.76 -1.98
CA ALA A 106 8.29 10.08 -1.54
C ALA A 106 7.50 9.99 -0.23
N ASP A 107 6.56 9.06 -0.13
CA ASP A 107 5.84 8.73 1.10
C ASP A 107 6.80 8.45 2.26
N LYS A 108 7.85 7.65 2.01
CA LYS A 108 8.81 7.28 3.05
C LYS A 108 9.67 8.47 3.50
N ILE A 109 10.04 9.34 2.57
CA ILE A 109 10.78 10.57 2.88
C ILE A 109 9.90 11.51 3.70
N PHE A 110 8.65 11.68 3.30
CA PHE A 110 7.68 12.53 3.97
C PHE A 110 7.36 12.04 5.39
N GLU A 111 7.08 10.74 5.57
CA GLU A 111 6.76 10.13 6.88
C GLU A 111 7.92 10.20 7.88
N ARG A 112 9.17 10.27 7.40
CA ARG A 112 10.36 10.41 8.26
C ARG A 112 10.48 11.79 8.91
N LYS A 113 9.77 12.80 8.41
CA LYS A 113 9.73 14.10 9.06
C LYS A 113 8.83 13.98 10.30
N PRO A 114 9.17 14.63 11.43
CA PRO A 114 8.23 14.77 12.53
C PRO A 114 7.04 15.59 12.02
N VAL A 115 6.03 14.91 11.52
CA VAL A 115 4.74 15.50 11.21
C VAL A 115 3.95 15.43 12.50
N ASP A 116 3.90 16.54 13.23
CA ASP A 116 2.96 16.72 14.32
C ASP A 116 1.55 16.72 13.70
N TRP A 117 0.78 15.68 14.01
CA TRP A 117 -0.62 15.51 13.64
C TRP A 117 -1.54 16.05 14.73
#